data_AF-A0AAV7BLR2-F1
#
_entry.id   AF-A0AAV7BLR2-F1
#
_cell.length_a   1.000
_cell.length_b   1.000
_cell.length_c   1.000
_cell.angle_alpha   90.00
_cell.angle_beta   90.00
_cell.angle_gamma   90.00
#
_symmetry.space_group_name_H-M   'P 1'
#
loop_
_entity.id
_entity.type
_entity.pdbx_description
1 polymer ?
#
loop_
_entity_poly.entity_id
_entity_poly.type
_entity_poly.pdbx_seq_one_letter_code
_entity_poly.pdbx_strand_id
1 'polypeptide(L)'
;MNSGSKIQIVCKPKDLHAPEEEGENPAYLSGSGRHTAGYWRRILVIAAQAIIVRQCTSRTPRTEAPQKAEEAAVEPFTDSSLFAHWGQDLSPEHRRVALKQFQYYGYNAYLSDRLPLDRPLPDLRPAGCKNLTYPEHLPQVSIAFIFVNEALSVILRSIHSAIDRTPPELLKEIILVDDNSSNGRWRTSVRS
;
A
#
# COMPACT_ATOMS: atom_id res chain seq x y z
N MET A 1 -13.19 -10.20 -13.71
CA MET A 1 -11.85 -10.83 -13.76
C MET A 1 -12.00 -12.23 -14.34
N ASN A 2 -11.14 -12.64 -15.26
CA ASN A 2 -11.13 -14.01 -15.78
C ASN A 2 -10.74 -14.99 -14.66
N SER A 3 -11.10 -16.27 -14.82
CA SER A 3 -10.81 -17.35 -13.85
C SER A 3 -9.32 -17.53 -13.49
N GLY A 4 -8.40 -16.84 -14.17
CA GLY A 4 -6.95 -16.91 -13.93
C GLY A 4 -6.30 -15.65 -13.34
N SER A 5 -6.95 -14.48 -13.35
CA SER A 5 -6.34 -13.22 -12.88
C SER A 5 -6.36 -13.14 -11.35
N LYS A 6 -5.21 -12.89 -10.73
CA LYS A 6 -5.05 -12.87 -9.26
C LYS A 6 -4.69 -11.47 -8.74
N ILE A 7 -5.14 -11.15 -7.53
CA ILE A 7 -4.64 -9.99 -6.76
C ILE A 7 -3.73 -10.54 -5.67
N GLN A 8 -2.50 -10.03 -5.61
CA GLN A 8 -1.50 -10.41 -4.61
C GLN A 8 -1.14 -9.20 -3.76
N ILE A 9 -0.95 -9.40 -2.46
CA ILE A 9 -0.50 -8.35 -1.53
C ILE A 9 0.84 -8.75 -0.95
N VAL A 10 1.80 -7.85 -1.10
CA VAL A 10 3.17 -7.99 -0.62
C VAL A 10 3.42 -6.86 0.37
N CYS A 11 3.72 -7.20 1.62
CA CYS A 11 4.14 -6.22 2.61
C CYS A 11 5.66 -6.24 2.71
N LYS A 12 6.32 -5.09 2.58
CA LYS A 12 7.73 -4.98 2.93
C LYS A 12 7.89 -5.16 4.44
N PRO A 13 8.88 -5.94 4.91
CA PRO A 13 9.22 -5.98 6.33
C PRO A 13 9.49 -4.56 6.81
N LYS A 14 8.93 -4.21 7.97
CA LYS A 14 9.44 -3.06 8.71
C LYS A 14 10.87 -3.41 9.07
N ASP A 15 11.85 -2.66 8.58
CA ASP A 15 13.23 -2.80 9.02
C ASP A 15 13.21 -2.76 10.56
N LEU A 16 13.38 -3.92 11.18
CA LEU A 16 13.77 -3.98 12.58
C LEU A 16 15.08 -3.20 12.59
N HIS A 17 15.17 -2.10 13.35
CA HIS A 17 16.45 -1.52 13.70
C HIS A 17 17.38 -2.68 14.05
N ALA A 18 18.42 -2.89 13.24
CA ALA A 18 19.47 -3.82 13.61
C ALA A 18 20.01 -3.32 14.96
N PRO A 19 20.06 -4.16 16.01
CA PRO A 19 20.74 -3.75 17.22
C PRO A 19 22.18 -3.42 16.86
N GLU A 20 22.68 -2.28 17.33
CA GLU A 20 24.11 -1.97 17.28
C GLU A 20 24.84 -3.16 17.94
N GLU A 21 25.66 -3.88 17.18
CA GLU A 21 26.54 -4.88 17.76
C GLU A 21 27.58 -4.14 18.61
N GLU A 22 27.43 -4.20 19.93
CA GLU A 22 28.54 -3.97 20.84
C GLU A 22 29.63 -4.99 20.49
N GLY A 23 30.76 -4.49 19.99
CA GLY A 23 31.89 -5.30 19.57
C GLY A 23 32.48 -6.07 20.73
N GLU A 24 32.10 -7.34 20.88
CA GLU A 24 32.85 -8.31 21.68
C GLU A 24 34.07 -8.80 20.89
N ASN A 25 35.21 -8.73 21.57
CA ASN A 25 36.58 -8.99 21.13
C ASN A 25 36.81 -10.46 20.74
N PRO A 26 37.41 -10.80 19.58
CA PRO A 26 37.52 -12.18 19.13
C PRO A 26 38.72 -12.89 19.79
N ALA A 27 38.43 -13.71 20.81
CA ALA A 27 39.35 -14.72 21.30
C ALA A 27 39.01 -16.10 20.71
N TYR A 28 39.92 -16.59 19.86
CA TYR A 28 40.20 -18.01 19.56
C TYR A 28 39.11 -18.90 18.92
N LEU A 29 39.31 -19.23 17.64
CA LEU A 29 38.80 -20.47 17.03
C LEU A 29 39.96 -21.34 16.53
N SER A 30 40.04 -22.56 17.05
CA SER A 30 40.78 -23.68 16.47
C SER A 30 39.85 -24.89 16.44
N GLY A 31 39.68 -25.53 15.28
CA GLY A 31 38.99 -26.82 15.19
C GLY A 31 38.28 -27.12 13.88
N SER A 32 39.02 -27.73 12.96
CA SER A 32 38.63 -28.50 11.76
C SER A 32 37.34 -29.35 11.87
N GLY A 33 36.55 -29.44 10.78
CA GLY A 33 35.56 -30.51 10.60
C GLY A 33 34.66 -30.36 9.37
N ARG A 34 34.88 -31.21 8.36
CA ARG A 34 34.11 -31.31 7.10
C ARG A 34 32.71 -31.94 7.32
N HIS A 35 31.81 -31.72 6.34
CA HIS A 35 30.48 -32.31 6.10
C HIS A 35 29.27 -31.44 6.51
N THR A 36 28.56 -30.91 5.48
CA THR A 36 27.09 -30.84 5.32
C THR A 36 26.68 -29.74 4.32
N ALA A 37 27.14 -29.74 3.05
CA ALA A 37 26.72 -28.69 2.11
C ALA A 37 25.27 -28.86 1.56
N GLY A 38 24.68 -30.06 1.67
CA GLY A 38 23.40 -30.40 1.03
C GLY A 38 22.16 -30.30 1.92
N TYR A 39 22.29 -30.48 3.23
CA TYR A 39 21.14 -30.54 4.14
C TYR A 39 20.65 -29.14 4.56
N TRP A 40 21.58 -28.19 4.73
CA TRP A 40 21.26 -26.81 5.07
C TRP A 40 20.59 -26.04 3.93
N ARG A 41 20.87 -26.35 2.66
CA ARG A 41 20.21 -25.69 1.52
C ARG A 41 18.71 -26.02 1.43
N ARG A 42 18.29 -27.23 1.84
CA ARG A 42 16.87 -27.62 1.85
C ARG A 42 16.10 -27.06 3.05
N ILE A 43 16.73 -26.97 4.22
CA ILE A 43 16.15 -26.31 5.41
C ILE A 43 15.97 -24.80 5.16
N LEU A 44 16.93 -24.15 4.50
CA LEU A 44 16.87 -22.72 4.20
C LEU A 44 15.70 -22.36 3.25
N VAL A 45 15.37 -23.23 2.28
CA VAL A 45 14.28 -22.97 1.31
C VAL A 45 12.90 -23.14 1.95
N ILE A 46 12.71 -24.15 2.82
CA ILE A 46 11.44 -24.36 3.53
C ILE A 46 11.24 -23.29 4.62
N ALA A 47 12.32 -22.85 5.30
CA ALA A 47 12.26 -21.72 6.22
C ALA A 47 11.93 -20.41 5.49
N ALA A 48 12.52 -20.14 4.33
CA ALA A 48 12.26 -18.92 3.55
C ALA A 48 10.80 -18.83 3.06
N GLN A 49 10.19 -19.95 2.66
CA GLN A 49 8.78 -19.95 2.21
C GLN A 49 7.75 -19.99 3.35
N ALA A 50 8.10 -20.52 4.54
CA ALA A 50 7.23 -20.47 5.71
C ALA A 50 7.28 -19.11 6.45
N ILE A 51 8.33 -18.31 6.26
CA ILE A 51 8.45 -16.96 6.84
C ILE A 51 7.52 -15.95 6.13
N ILE A 52 7.39 -16.03 4.80
CA ILE A 52 6.63 -15.05 4.00
C ILE A 52 5.12 -15.06 4.31
N VAL A 53 4.55 -16.20 4.73
CA VAL A 53 3.11 -16.33 4.99
C VAL A 53 2.74 -16.05 6.47
N ARG A 54 3.69 -16.12 7.41
CA ARG A 54 3.41 -16.03 8.87
C ARG A 54 3.46 -14.63 9.48
N GLN A 55 3.97 -13.61 8.79
CA GLN A 55 4.25 -12.29 9.39
C GLN A 55 3.23 -11.18 9.05
N CYS A 56 2.01 -11.55 8.65
CA CYS A 56 0.88 -10.62 8.72
C CYS A 56 0.10 -10.70 10.05
N THR A 57 0.45 -11.59 10.99
CA THR A 57 -0.32 -11.81 12.22
C THR A 57 0.46 -11.65 13.52
N SER A 58 1.66 -11.07 13.54
CA SER A 58 2.28 -10.71 14.82
C SER A 58 1.57 -9.49 15.42
N ARG A 59 0.60 -9.76 16.28
CA ARG A 59 0.23 -8.85 17.37
C ARG A 59 1.51 -8.53 18.14
N THR A 60 2.05 -7.34 17.95
CA THR A 60 2.83 -6.68 18.99
C THR A 60 1.85 -5.85 19.82
N PRO A 61 1.83 -6.00 21.17
CA PRO A 61 1.20 -4.98 21.99
C PRO A 61 1.99 -3.70 21.75
N ARG A 62 1.36 -2.71 21.11
CA ARG A 62 1.93 -1.37 21.09
C ARG A 62 1.81 -0.84 22.51
N THR A 63 2.94 -0.61 23.16
CA THR A 63 3.05 0.47 24.14
C THR A 63 2.45 1.69 23.47
N GLU A 64 1.34 2.19 24.01
CA GLU A 64 0.77 3.45 23.58
C GLU A 64 1.91 4.48 23.68
N ALA A 65 2.35 4.98 22.52
CA ALA A 65 3.16 6.17 22.49
C ALA A 65 2.39 7.23 23.31
N PRO A 66 3.04 7.95 24.24
CA PRO A 66 2.34 8.88 25.11
C PRO A 66 1.48 9.78 24.24
N GLN A 67 0.17 9.75 24.50
CA GLN A 67 -0.73 10.71 23.94
C GLN A 67 -0.19 12.07 24.36
N LYS A 68 0.49 12.77 23.45
CA LYS A 68 0.70 14.20 23.63
C LYS A 68 -0.70 14.78 23.53
N ALA A 69 -1.34 14.91 24.69
CA ALA A 69 -2.43 15.83 24.91
C ALA A 69 -1.87 17.22 24.60
N GLU A 70 -1.90 17.55 23.32
CA GLU A 70 -1.88 18.92 22.89
C GLU A 70 -3.32 19.24 22.54
N GLU A 71 -4.06 19.55 23.59
CA GLU A 71 -5.18 20.46 23.57
C GLU A 71 -4.63 21.83 23.12
N ALA A 72 -4.14 21.89 21.88
CA ALA A 72 -3.87 23.14 21.21
C ALA A 72 -5.24 23.70 20.85
N ALA A 73 -5.53 24.82 21.50
CA ALA A 73 -6.50 25.84 21.16
C ALA A 73 -7.36 25.56 19.92
N VAL A 74 -8.68 25.68 20.09
CA VAL A 74 -9.62 25.91 19.00
C VAL A 74 -9.26 27.24 18.34
N GLU A 75 -8.25 27.21 17.48
CA GLU A 75 -8.01 28.25 16.50
C GLU A 75 -9.24 28.25 15.57
N PRO A 76 -9.88 29.40 15.33
CA PRO A 76 -11.06 29.47 14.49
C PRO A 76 -10.70 28.93 13.11
N PHE A 77 -11.19 27.73 12.85
CA PHE A 77 -10.98 26.88 11.69
C PHE A 77 -11.47 27.52 10.35
N THR A 78 -11.80 28.80 10.35
CA THR A 78 -12.62 29.44 9.32
C THR A 78 -11.87 29.89 8.07
N ASP A 79 -10.54 29.81 8.00
CA ASP A 79 -9.81 30.46 6.89
C ASP A 79 -8.64 29.67 6.29
N SER A 80 -8.69 28.34 6.28
CA SER A 80 -7.75 27.62 5.42
C SER A 80 -8.12 27.92 3.96
N SER A 81 -7.18 28.43 3.17
CA SER A 81 -7.33 28.71 1.73
C SER A 81 -7.88 27.52 0.92
N LEU A 82 -7.77 26.31 1.46
CA LEU A 82 -8.41 25.09 0.97
C LEU A 82 -9.91 25.27 0.72
N PHE A 83 -10.64 25.95 1.62
CA PHE A 83 -12.10 26.10 1.52
C PHE A 83 -12.55 27.32 0.71
N ALA A 84 -11.62 28.15 0.22
CA ALA A 84 -11.98 29.28 -0.64
C ALA A 84 -12.61 28.79 -1.96
N HIS A 85 -12.13 27.67 -2.49
CA HIS A 85 -12.55 27.12 -3.80
C HIS A 85 -13.38 25.84 -3.67
N TRP A 86 -13.60 25.34 -2.46
CA TRP A 86 -14.13 24.00 -2.19
C TRP A 86 -14.90 23.96 -0.87
N GLY A 87 -15.96 23.13 -0.75
CA GLY A 87 -16.49 22.67 0.55
C GLY A 87 -17.23 23.73 1.34
N GLN A 88 -17.76 24.74 0.63
CA GLN A 88 -18.64 25.76 1.16
C GLN A 88 -19.93 25.14 1.75
N ASP A 89 -20.35 24.01 1.20
CA ASP A 89 -21.49 23.18 1.60
C ASP A 89 -21.23 22.26 2.80
N LEU A 90 -19.97 22.08 3.21
CA LEU A 90 -19.62 21.22 4.34
C LEU A 90 -19.87 21.91 5.69
N SER A 91 -20.42 21.16 6.64
CA SER A 91 -20.53 21.60 8.04
C SER A 91 -19.15 21.87 8.66
N PRO A 92 -19.04 22.69 9.71
CA PRO A 92 -17.75 22.97 10.36
C PRO A 92 -16.98 21.71 10.76
N GLU A 93 -17.68 20.71 11.30
CA GLU A 93 -17.06 19.43 11.68
C GLU A 93 -16.58 18.64 10.46
N HIS A 94 -17.35 18.59 9.38
CA HIS A 94 -16.93 17.93 8.15
C HIS A 94 -15.72 18.60 7.51
N ARG A 95 -15.66 19.95 7.55
CA ARG A 95 -14.49 20.67 7.08
C ARG A 95 -13.27 20.33 7.94
N ARG A 96 -13.40 20.22 9.26
CA ARG A 96 -12.30 19.84 10.17
C ARG A 96 -11.70 18.48 9.81
N VAL A 97 -12.56 17.50 9.54
CA VAL A 97 -12.13 16.18 9.06
C VAL A 97 -11.45 16.30 7.69
N ALA A 98 -12.04 17.07 6.76
CA ALA A 98 -11.49 17.26 5.43
C ALA A 98 -10.10 17.93 5.44
N LEU A 99 -9.90 18.96 6.26
CA LEU A 99 -8.60 19.62 6.41
C LEU A 99 -7.56 18.65 6.99
N LYS A 100 -7.92 17.89 8.03
CA LYS A 100 -7.00 16.90 8.62
C LYS A 100 -6.57 15.85 7.60
N GLN A 101 -7.51 15.35 6.80
CA GLN A 101 -7.19 14.41 5.73
C GLN A 101 -6.36 15.06 4.62
N PHE A 102 -6.66 16.30 4.24
CA PHE A 102 -5.88 17.04 3.25
C PHE A 102 -4.43 17.27 3.71
N GLN A 103 -4.22 17.64 4.98
CA GLN A 103 -2.90 17.80 5.57
C GLN A 103 -2.11 16.48 5.61
N TYR A 104 -2.79 15.36 5.84
CA TYR A 104 -2.14 14.05 5.92
C TYR A 104 -1.79 13.47 4.54
N TYR A 105 -2.72 13.52 3.58
CA TYR A 105 -2.56 12.89 2.26
C TYR A 105 -2.06 13.84 1.17
N GLY A 106 -2.16 15.16 1.37
CA GLY A 106 -1.79 16.18 0.37
C GLY A 106 -2.84 16.40 -0.72
N TYR A 107 -3.97 15.70 -0.66
CA TYR A 107 -5.11 15.85 -1.57
C TYR A 107 -6.42 15.65 -0.81
N ASN A 108 -7.54 15.89 -1.48
CA ASN A 108 -8.84 15.79 -0.83
C ASN A 108 -9.34 14.35 -0.70
N ALA A 109 -8.74 13.62 0.24
CA ALA A 109 -9.16 12.26 0.55
C ALA A 109 -10.60 12.20 1.08
N TYR A 110 -11.09 13.27 1.70
CA TYR A 110 -12.48 13.36 2.18
C TYR A 110 -13.50 13.18 1.06
N LEU A 111 -13.34 13.89 -0.06
CA LEU A 111 -14.20 13.65 -1.22
C LEU A 111 -13.84 12.34 -1.90
N SER A 112 -12.56 12.00 -2.00
CA SER A 112 -12.16 10.72 -2.59
C SER A 112 -12.87 9.55 -1.95
N ASP A 113 -13.05 9.54 -0.62
CA ASP A 113 -13.76 8.49 0.12
C ASP A 113 -15.26 8.41 -0.22
N ARG A 114 -15.83 9.48 -0.78
CA ARG A 114 -17.26 9.57 -1.16
C ARG A 114 -17.50 9.43 -2.66
N LEU A 115 -16.44 9.41 -3.46
CA LEU A 115 -16.53 9.20 -4.90
C LEU A 115 -16.61 7.69 -5.21
N PRO A 116 -17.46 7.28 -6.19
CA PRO A 116 -17.50 5.89 -6.64
C PRO A 116 -16.12 5.35 -7.03
N LEU A 117 -15.90 4.05 -6.79
CA LEU A 117 -14.66 3.37 -7.17
C LEU A 117 -14.57 3.10 -8.68
N ASP A 118 -15.73 3.02 -9.34
CA ASP A 118 -15.94 2.68 -10.75
C ASP A 118 -16.34 3.90 -11.61
N ARG A 119 -16.00 5.12 -11.17
CA ARG A 119 -16.41 6.35 -11.88
C ARG A 119 -15.95 6.34 -13.36
N PRO A 120 -16.80 6.78 -14.31
CA PRO A 120 -16.41 6.91 -15.70
C PRO A 120 -15.36 8.01 -15.87
N LEU A 121 -14.42 7.80 -16.80
CA LEU A 121 -13.44 8.80 -17.20
C LEU A 121 -13.75 9.21 -18.64
N PRO A 122 -13.80 10.51 -18.96
CA PRO A 122 -13.93 10.94 -20.34
C PRO A 122 -12.71 10.50 -21.16
N ASP A 123 -12.93 10.13 -22.42
CA ASP A 123 -11.84 9.80 -23.33
C ASP A 123 -11.18 11.09 -23.83
N LEU A 124 -10.06 11.44 -23.21
CA LEU A 124 -9.27 12.63 -23.55
C LEU A 124 -8.23 12.36 -24.65
N ARG A 125 -8.21 11.16 -25.24
CA ARG A 125 -7.22 10.81 -26.27
C ARG A 125 -7.52 11.58 -27.58
N PRO A 126 -6.49 11.95 -28.36
CA PRO A 126 -6.67 12.47 -29.71
C PRO A 126 -7.47 11.51 -30.59
N ALA A 127 -8.25 12.04 -31.55
CA ALA A 127 -9.13 11.24 -32.41
C ALA A 127 -8.40 10.09 -33.13
N GLY A 128 -7.14 10.29 -33.52
CA GLY A 128 -6.33 9.26 -34.18
C GLY A 128 -6.05 8.02 -33.34
N CYS A 129 -6.04 8.14 -32.00
CA CYS A 129 -5.78 6.99 -31.11
C CYS A 129 -6.89 5.94 -31.13
N LYS A 130 -8.12 6.32 -31.53
CA LYS A 130 -9.26 5.40 -31.60
C LYS A 130 -9.19 4.46 -32.80
N ASN A 131 -8.41 4.82 -33.82
CA ASN A 131 -8.28 4.08 -35.07
C ASN A 131 -6.98 3.26 -35.15
N LEU A 132 -6.27 3.12 -34.02
CA LEU A 132 -5.08 2.28 -33.95
C LEU A 132 -5.48 0.80 -33.88
N THR A 133 -4.88 -0.01 -34.75
CA THR A 133 -5.03 -1.46 -34.73
C THR A 133 -3.86 -2.07 -33.95
N TYR A 134 -4.19 -3.00 -33.05
CA TYR A 134 -3.21 -3.76 -32.27
C TYR A 134 -3.15 -5.21 -32.76
N PRO A 135 -2.00 -5.90 -32.63
CA PRO A 135 -1.92 -7.33 -32.89
C PRO A 135 -2.92 -8.13 -32.05
N GLU A 136 -3.47 -9.21 -32.61
CA GLU A 136 -4.43 -10.08 -31.90
C GLU A 136 -3.82 -10.76 -30.67
N HIS A 137 -2.53 -11.05 -30.71
CA HIS A 137 -1.80 -11.73 -29.64
C HIS A 137 -0.84 -10.78 -28.95
N LEU A 138 -1.31 -10.18 -27.86
CA LEU A 138 -0.48 -9.39 -26.96
C LEU A 138 -0.07 -10.22 -25.74
N PRO A 139 1.14 -10.00 -25.20
CA PRO A 139 1.56 -10.68 -23.98
C PRO A 139 0.70 -10.23 -22.80
N GLN A 140 0.48 -11.15 -21.85
CA GLN A 140 -0.14 -10.77 -20.59
C GLN A 140 0.77 -9.86 -19.77
N VAL A 141 0.16 -8.95 -19.02
CA VAL A 141 0.84 -7.97 -18.18
C VAL A 141 0.47 -8.16 -16.70
N SER A 142 1.46 -7.94 -15.83
CA SER A 142 1.25 -7.81 -14.38
C SER A 142 1.34 -6.33 -14.00
N ILE A 143 0.38 -5.83 -13.23
CA ILE A 143 0.34 -4.43 -12.79
C ILE A 143 0.78 -4.37 -11.33
N ALA A 144 1.81 -3.58 -11.02
CA ALA A 144 2.29 -3.39 -9.65
C ALA A 144 1.94 -1.99 -9.13
N PHE A 145 1.17 -1.94 -8.05
CA PHE A 145 0.92 -0.71 -7.28
C PHE A 145 1.79 -0.72 -6.03
N ILE A 146 2.74 0.20 -5.94
CA ILE A 146 3.56 0.42 -4.75
C ILE A 146 2.98 1.63 -4.03
N PHE A 147 2.70 1.51 -2.74
CA PHE A 147 2.08 2.58 -1.97
C PHE A 147 2.65 2.67 -0.56
N VAL A 148 2.68 3.90 -0.03
CA VAL A 148 3.04 4.20 1.35
C VAL A 148 2.03 5.18 1.91
N ASN A 149 1.35 4.81 2.99
CA ASN A 149 0.35 5.63 3.67
C ASN A 149 -0.74 6.22 2.75
N GLU A 150 -1.05 5.58 1.63
CA GLU A 150 -2.05 6.06 0.67
C GLU A 150 -3.48 5.95 1.26
N ALA A 151 -4.44 6.73 0.74
CA ALA A 151 -5.84 6.62 1.16
C ALA A 151 -6.51 5.38 0.54
N LEU A 152 -7.40 4.75 1.32
CA LEU A 152 -8.11 3.51 0.92
C LEU A 152 -8.85 3.65 -0.41
N SER A 153 -9.59 4.75 -0.55
CA SER A 153 -10.36 5.05 -1.74
C SER A 153 -9.51 5.20 -3.01
N VAL A 154 -8.27 5.68 -2.89
CA VAL A 154 -7.37 5.89 -4.04
C VAL A 154 -6.85 4.56 -4.58
N ILE A 155 -6.28 3.70 -3.75
CA ILE A 155 -5.79 2.39 -4.23
C ILE A 155 -6.94 1.55 -4.77
N LEU A 156 -8.09 1.50 -4.07
CA LEU A 156 -9.23 0.72 -4.56
C LEU A 156 -9.72 1.23 -5.93
N ARG A 157 -9.81 2.55 -6.11
CA ARG A 157 -10.19 3.12 -7.41
C ARG A 157 -9.16 2.82 -8.49
N SER A 158 -7.87 2.80 -8.17
CA SER A 158 -6.81 2.40 -9.10
C SER A 158 -6.93 0.92 -9.50
N ILE A 159 -7.23 0.04 -8.55
CA ILE A 159 -7.47 -1.39 -8.82
C ILE A 159 -8.70 -1.56 -9.72
N HIS A 160 -9.83 -0.93 -9.38
CA HIS A 160 -11.04 -0.96 -10.19
C HIS A 160 -10.76 -0.47 -11.62
N SER A 161 -10.11 0.68 -11.76
CA SER A 161 -9.74 1.20 -13.08
C SER A 161 -8.83 0.25 -13.86
N ALA A 162 -7.88 -0.41 -13.20
CA ALA A 162 -7.01 -1.38 -13.87
C ALA A 162 -7.78 -2.61 -14.37
N ILE A 163 -8.73 -3.10 -13.57
CA ILE A 163 -9.59 -4.24 -13.95
C ILE A 163 -10.54 -3.85 -15.09
N ASP A 164 -11.20 -2.69 -14.99
CA ASP A 164 -12.25 -2.28 -15.92
C ASP A 164 -11.71 -1.80 -17.28
N ARG A 165 -10.47 -1.30 -17.31
CA ARG A 165 -9.86 -0.72 -18.52
C ARG A 165 -8.75 -1.57 -19.15
N THR A 166 -8.45 -2.74 -18.59
CA THR A 166 -7.53 -3.71 -19.19
C THR A 166 -8.34 -4.89 -19.74
N PRO A 167 -8.19 -5.24 -21.03
CA PRO A 167 -8.82 -6.44 -21.57
C PRO A 167 -8.49 -7.68 -20.70
N PRO A 168 -9.49 -8.47 -20.28
CA PRO A 168 -9.31 -9.55 -19.30
C PRO A 168 -8.26 -10.62 -19.69
N GLU A 169 -8.05 -10.83 -20.98
CA GLU A 169 -7.05 -11.75 -21.53
C GLU A 169 -5.61 -11.25 -21.35
N LEU A 170 -5.43 -9.93 -21.26
CA LEU A 170 -4.13 -9.29 -21.08
C LEU A 170 -3.75 -9.16 -19.60
N LEU A 171 -4.73 -9.11 -18.69
CA LEU A 171 -4.46 -8.92 -17.27
C LEU A 171 -4.10 -10.24 -16.57
N LYS A 172 -2.80 -10.45 -16.32
CA LYS A 172 -2.31 -11.62 -15.56
C LYS A 172 -2.59 -11.50 -14.07
N GLU A 173 -2.15 -10.41 -13.45
CA GLU A 173 -2.30 -10.19 -12.01
C GLU A 173 -2.11 -8.73 -11.63
N ILE A 174 -2.62 -8.36 -10.45
CA ILE A 174 -2.35 -7.08 -9.80
C ILE A 174 -1.59 -7.35 -8.51
N ILE A 175 -0.45 -6.67 -8.34
CA ILE A 175 0.44 -6.81 -7.19
C ILE A 175 0.38 -5.51 -6.40
N LEU A 176 -0.08 -5.60 -5.15
CA LEU A 176 -0.11 -4.49 -4.20
C LEU A 176 1.10 -4.60 -3.28
N VAL A 177 1.98 -3.60 -3.30
CA VAL A 177 3.20 -3.56 -2.48
C VAL A 177 3.05 -2.46 -1.43
N ASP A 178 2.86 -2.86 -0.17
CA ASP A 178 2.89 -1.95 0.99
C ASP A 178 4.36 -1.63 1.32
N ASP A 179 4.80 -0.43 0.94
CA ASP A 179 6.13 0.10 1.22
C ASP A 179 6.15 0.80 2.60
N ASN A 180 6.02 -0.02 3.64
CA ASN A 180 6.15 0.39 5.03
C ASN A 180 5.10 1.42 5.52
N SER A 181 3.83 1.22 5.18
CA SER A 181 2.76 2.07 5.74
C SER A 181 2.70 1.98 7.27
N SER A 182 2.54 3.15 7.90
CA SER A 182 2.34 3.30 9.34
C SER A 182 0.87 3.10 9.73
N ASN A 183 -0.05 3.37 8.79
CA ASN A 183 -1.48 3.18 8.96
C ASN A 183 -1.89 1.69 8.77
N GLY A 184 -2.55 1.11 9.77
CA GLY A 184 -2.92 -0.32 9.77
C GLY A 184 -4.12 -0.66 8.89
N ARG A 185 -4.75 0.33 8.24
CA ARG A 185 -6.06 0.21 7.58
C ARG A 185 -6.07 -0.78 6.40
N TRP A 186 -4.93 -0.98 5.74
CA TRP A 186 -4.74 -1.90 4.63
C TRP A 186 -4.66 -3.38 5.04
N ARG A 187 -4.30 -3.64 6.30
CA ARG A 187 -3.98 -5.01 6.77
C ARG A 187 -5.22 -5.85 7.06
N THR A 188 -6.37 -5.21 7.28
CA THR A 188 -7.64 -5.88 7.63
C THR A 188 -8.63 -5.97 6.46
N SER A 189 -8.54 -5.05 5.48
CA SER A 189 -9.64 -4.80 4.53
C SER A 189 -9.53 -5.57 3.21
N VAL A 190 -8.43 -6.29 2.96
CA VAL A 190 -8.19 -7.02 1.69
C VAL A 190 -8.07 -8.54 1.90
N ARG A 191 -8.71 -9.06 2.96
CA ARG A 191 -8.77 -10.49 3.28
C ARG A 191 -10.17 -11.11 3.06
N SER A 192 -11.03 -10.46 2.31
CA SER A 192 -12.39 -10.94 2.01
C SER A 192 -12.42 -11.69 0.69
#